data_AF-A0A7U9WUI3-F1
#
_entry.id   AF-A0A7U9WUI3-F1
#
_cell.length_a   1.000
_cell.length_b   1.000
_cell.length_c   1.000
_cell.angle_alpha   90.00
_cell.angle_beta   90.00
_cell.angle_gamma   90.00
#
_symmetry.space_group_name_H-M   'P 1'
#
loop_
_entity.id
_entity.type
_entity.pdbx_description
1 polymer ?
#
loop_
_entity_poly.entity_id
_entity_poly.type
_entity_poly.pdbx_seq_one_letter_code
_entity_poly.pdbx_strand_id
1 'polypeptide(L)'
;MNFLFSEDNVTTYAKAISKPPTRVSSYDVLTEYNEYPRSIFREQLMETGHPRPRTPSYSVLSAEFSEAMLNIFTGVDAKQALDEAAAATDKDYNKYYAEE
;
A
#
# COMPACT_ATOMS: atom_id res chain seq x y z
N MET A 1 13.45 14.66 -12.69
CA MET A 1 13.27 13.60 -11.68
C MET A 1 14.50 12.69 -11.48
N ASN A 2 15.39 12.56 -12.46
CA ASN A 2 16.54 11.63 -12.38
C ASN A 2 17.47 11.84 -11.19
N PHE A 3 17.69 13.08 -10.74
CA PHE A 3 18.49 13.35 -9.55
C PHE A 3 17.84 12.79 -8.29
N LEU A 4 16.60 13.18 -7.98
CA LEU A 4 15.90 12.74 -6.75
C LEU A 4 15.73 11.22 -6.68
N PHE A 5 15.57 10.58 -7.84
CA PHE A 5 15.45 9.13 -7.94
C PHE A 5 16.74 8.48 -8.44
N SER A 6 17.94 9.03 -8.23
CA SER A 6 19.15 8.22 -8.41
C SER A 6 19.25 7.20 -7.28
N GLU A 7 19.96 6.09 -7.50
CA GLU A 7 20.27 5.13 -6.44
C GLU A 7 20.97 5.82 -5.27
N ASP A 8 21.99 6.64 -5.55
CA ASP A 8 22.75 7.37 -4.53
C ASP A 8 21.86 8.26 -3.66
N ASN A 9 20.99 9.06 -4.29
CA ASN A 9 20.15 10.01 -3.55
C ASN A 9 19.03 9.29 -2.77
N VAL A 10 18.41 8.26 -3.35
CA VAL A 10 17.41 7.44 -2.63
C VAL A 10 18.05 6.72 -1.45
N THR A 11 19.24 6.14 -1.64
CA THR A 11 19.99 5.43 -0.60
C THR A 11 20.38 6.36 0.54
N THR A 12 20.95 7.52 0.20
CA THR A 12 21.37 8.52 1.19
C THR A 12 20.18 9.05 1.98
N TYR A 13 19.07 9.36 1.30
CA TYR A 13 17.86 9.84 1.94
C TYR A 13 17.24 8.78 2.86
N ALA A 14 17.07 7.55 2.36
CA ALA A 14 16.53 6.42 3.14
C ALA A 14 17.33 6.17 4.41
N LYS A 15 18.67 6.22 4.32
CA LYS A 15 19.58 6.10 5.47
C LYS A 15 19.39 7.23 6.48
N ALA A 16 19.25 8.47 6.01
CA ALA A 16 19.07 9.63 6.88
C ALA A 16 17.76 9.58 7.68
N ILE A 17 16.68 9.08 7.09
CA ILE A 17 15.35 9.04 7.73
C ILE A 17 14.97 7.68 8.31
N SER A 18 15.83 6.66 8.16
CA SER A 18 15.59 5.28 8.58
C SER A 18 14.27 4.68 8.05
N LYS A 19 13.95 4.96 6.77
CA LYS A 19 12.79 4.37 6.08
C LYS A 19 13.23 3.45 4.94
N PRO A 20 12.41 2.46 4.55
CA PRO A 20 12.68 1.62 3.40
C PRO A 20 12.91 2.45 2.12
N PRO A 21 13.99 2.22 1.36
CA PRO A 21 14.22 2.92 0.11
C PRO A 21 13.17 2.54 -0.94
N THR A 22 12.85 3.48 -1.83
CA THR A 22 11.89 3.30 -2.92
C THR A 22 12.46 2.59 -4.15
N ARG A 23 13.77 2.31 -4.17
CA ARG A 23 14.45 1.55 -5.22
C ARG A 23 14.93 0.21 -4.69
N VAL A 24 14.70 -0.84 -5.48
CA VAL A 24 15.20 -2.19 -5.21
C VAL A 24 16.73 -2.21 -5.11
N SER A 25 17.42 -1.54 -6.02
CA SER A 25 18.89 -1.54 -6.06
C SER A 25 19.54 -0.93 -4.81
N SER A 26 18.88 0.03 -4.15
CA SER A 26 19.35 0.59 -2.87
C SER A 26 19.48 -0.44 -1.74
N TYR A 27 18.76 -1.57 -1.81
CA TYR A 27 18.89 -2.65 -0.83
C TYR A 27 20.20 -3.45 -1.00
N ASP A 28 20.86 -3.38 -2.16
CA ASP A 28 22.18 -4.00 -2.36
C ASP A 28 23.28 -3.24 -1.61
N VAL A 29 23.05 -1.93 -1.37
CA VAL A 29 23.96 -1.05 -0.63
C VAL A 29 23.62 -1.01 0.87
N LEU A 30 22.32 -0.96 1.21
CA LEU A 30 21.83 -0.88 2.59
C LEU A 30 21.73 -2.27 3.23
N THR A 31 22.90 -2.87 3.45
CA THR A 31 23.04 -4.24 3.98
C THR A 31 22.38 -4.46 5.34
N GLU A 32 22.07 -3.41 6.10
CA GLU A 32 21.23 -3.49 7.30
C GLU A 32 19.86 -4.14 7.06
N TYR A 33 19.32 -4.08 5.83
CA TYR A 33 18.06 -4.73 5.45
C TYR A 33 18.22 -6.23 5.14
N ASN A 34 19.42 -6.78 5.28
CA ASN A 34 19.65 -8.23 5.25
C ASN A 34 19.55 -8.86 6.65
N GLU A 35 19.58 -8.03 7.70
CA GLU A 35 19.63 -8.48 9.10
C GLU A 35 18.35 -8.12 9.86
N TYR A 36 17.99 -8.96 10.84
CA TYR A 36 16.86 -8.66 11.73
C TYR A 36 17.17 -7.42 12.61
N PRO A 37 16.21 -6.51 12.87
CA PRO A 37 14.80 -6.59 12.49
C PRO A 37 14.46 -6.01 11.11
N ARG A 38 15.41 -5.43 10.37
CA ARG A 38 15.08 -4.69 9.14
C ARG A 38 14.81 -5.61 7.95
N SER A 39 15.33 -6.84 7.97
CA SER A 39 15.06 -7.85 6.95
C SER A 39 13.58 -8.12 6.71
N ILE A 40 12.74 -8.04 7.75
CA ILE A 40 11.29 -8.24 7.59
C ILE A 40 10.64 -7.19 6.69
N PHE A 41 11.13 -5.94 6.72
CA PHE A 41 10.61 -4.88 5.86
C PHE A 41 10.99 -5.14 4.40
N ARG A 42 12.21 -5.61 4.15
CA ARG A 42 12.67 -5.98 2.81
C ARG A 42 11.84 -7.15 2.27
N GLU A 43 11.69 -8.21 3.06
CA GLU A 43 10.89 -9.39 2.70
C GLU A 43 9.44 -9.00 2.38
N GLN A 44 8.78 -8.28 3.28
CA GLN A 44 7.39 -7.86 3.07
C GLN A 44 7.23 -7.04 1.78
N LEU A 45 8.12 -6.07 1.54
CA LEU A 45 8.03 -5.20 0.37
C LEU A 45 8.29 -5.94 -0.94
N MET A 46 9.23 -6.89 -0.97
CA MET A 46 9.61 -7.61 -2.19
C MET A 46 8.67 -8.75 -2.53
N GLU A 47 8.15 -9.46 -1.51
CA GLU A 47 7.39 -10.70 -1.72
C GLU A 47 5.87 -10.49 -1.64
N THR A 48 5.41 -9.48 -0.89
CA THR A 48 3.97 -9.27 -0.62
C THR A 48 3.44 -7.89 -1.04
N GLY A 49 4.34 -6.95 -1.31
CA GLY A 49 4.00 -5.57 -1.64
C GLY A 49 3.35 -5.46 -3.01
N HIS A 50 2.08 -5.04 -3.06
CA HIS A 50 1.42 -4.70 -4.32
C HIS A 50 1.15 -3.19 -4.41
N PRO A 51 1.34 -2.57 -5.59
CA PRO A 51 0.90 -1.21 -5.81
C PRO A 51 -0.62 -1.14 -5.67
N ARG A 52 -1.11 -0.06 -5.06
CA ARG A 52 -2.54 0.21 -4.96
C ARG A 52 -3.16 0.29 -6.37
N PRO A 53 -4.41 -0.18 -6.56
CA PRO A 53 -5.14 -0.01 -7.80
C PRO A 53 -5.12 1.45 -8.27
N ARG A 54 -4.85 1.65 -9.57
CA ARG A 54 -4.84 2.98 -10.20
C ARG A 54 -6.18 3.27 -10.88
N THR A 55 -7.27 3.07 -10.15
CA THR A 55 -8.63 3.36 -10.60
C THR A 55 -9.19 4.54 -9.80
N PRO A 56 -9.98 5.45 -10.39
CA PRO A 56 -10.60 6.53 -9.62
C PRO A 56 -11.51 6.03 -8.48
N SER A 57 -12.11 4.85 -8.61
CA SER A 57 -12.88 4.18 -7.55
C SER A 57 -12.05 3.73 -6.33
N TYR A 58 -10.71 3.81 -6.38
CA TYR A 58 -9.87 3.48 -5.24
C TYR A 58 -10.12 4.39 -4.02
N SER A 59 -10.51 5.66 -4.25
CA SER A 59 -10.87 6.58 -3.16
C SER A 59 -12.11 6.11 -2.41
N VAL A 60 -13.11 5.59 -3.12
CA VAL A 60 -14.32 4.99 -2.54
C VAL A 60 -13.94 3.71 -1.79
N LEU A 61 -13.25 2.78 -2.44
CA LEU A 61 -12.78 1.55 -1.79
C LEU A 61 -12.03 1.83 -0.47
N SER A 62 -11.11 2.80 -0.47
CA SER A 62 -10.33 3.14 0.72
C SER A 62 -11.18 3.72 1.85
N ALA A 63 -12.21 4.51 1.55
CA ALA A 63 -13.10 5.10 2.54
C ALA A 63 -14.03 4.03 3.13
N GLU A 64 -14.70 3.27 2.26
CA GLU A 64 -15.64 2.21 2.63
C GLU A 64 -14.96 1.10 3.45
N PHE A 65 -13.74 0.70 3.07
CA PHE A 65 -12.97 -0.26 3.87
C PHE A 65 -12.61 0.28 5.25
N SER A 66 -12.28 1.58 5.36
CA SER A 66 -11.97 2.19 6.65
C SER A 66 -13.20 2.24 7.57
N GLU A 67 -14.37 2.53 7.01
CA GLU A 67 -15.65 2.50 7.71
C GLU A 67 -16.03 1.08 8.14
N ALA A 68 -15.90 0.09 7.24
CA ALA A 68 -16.15 -1.31 7.57
C ALA A 68 -15.28 -1.79 8.74
N MET A 69 -13.99 -1.42 8.76
CA MET A 69 -13.11 -1.73 9.89
C MET A 69 -13.58 -1.09 11.20
N LEU A 70 -14.03 0.16 11.18
CA LEU A 70 -14.60 0.81 12.36
C LEU A 70 -15.89 0.12 12.84
N ASN A 71 -16.77 -0.26 11.92
CA ASN A 71 -18.00 -0.99 12.21
C ASN A 71 -17.69 -2.35 12.86
N ILE A 72 -16.71 -3.09 12.33
CA ILE A 72 -16.23 -4.34 12.91
C ILE A 72 -15.72 -4.14 14.34
N PHE A 73 -14.89 -3.11 14.57
CA PHE A 73 -14.37 -2.81 15.90
C PHE A 73 -15.45 -2.38 16.90
N THR A 74 -16.59 -1.87 16.43
CA THR A 74 -17.73 -1.48 17.27
C THR A 74 -18.79 -2.59 17.41
N GLY A 75 -18.56 -3.76 16.82
CA GLY A 75 -19.36 -4.97 17.04
C GLY A 75 -20.35 -5.33 15.93
N VAL A 76 -20.28 -4.67 14.78
CA VAL A 76 -20.99 -5.13 13.57
C VAL A 76 -20.36 -6.42 13.06
N ASP A 77 -21.18 -7.33 12.53
CA ASP A 77 -20.68 -8.56 11.90
C ASP A 77 -19.71 -8.23 10.75
N ALA A 78 -18.57 -8.92 10.72
CA ALA A 78 -17.52 -8.63 9.75
C ALA A 78 -17.92 -8.93 8.32
N LYS A 79 -18.72 -9.98 8.10
CA LYS A 79 -19.21 -10.28 6.76
C LYS A 79 -20.16 -9.18 6.30
N GLN A 80 -21.10 -8.77 7.16
CA GLN A 80 -22.02 -7.68 6.82
C GLN A 80 -21.27 -6.39 6.47
N ALA A 81 -20.37 -5.92 7.33
CA ALA A 81 -19.64 -4.67 7.11
C ALA A 81 -18.79 -4.69 5.83
N LEU A 82 -18.16 -5.82 5.51
CA LEU A 82 -17.35 -5.97 4.30
C LEU A 82 -18.21 -6.13 3.03
N ASP A 83 -19.37 -6.81 3.12
CA ASP A 83 -20.31 -6.91 1.99
C ASP A 83 -20.88 -5.54 1.61
N GLU A 84 -21.18 -4.69 2.59
CA GLU A 84 -21.63 -3.31 2.37
C GLU A 84 -20.56 -2.46 1.66
N ALA A 85 -19.30 -2.52 2.13
CA ALA A 85 -18.18 -1.81 1.51
C ALA A 85 -17.90 -2.29 0.07
N ALA A 86 -18.03 -3.60 -0.18
CA ALA A 86 -17.91 -4.17 -1.51
C ALA A 86 -19.01 -3.65 -2.44
N ALA A 87 -20.27 -3.69 -2.00
CA ALA A 87 -21.42 -3.20 -2.79
C ALA A 87 -21.31 -1.70 -3.12
N ALA A 88 -20.83 -0.88 -2.20
CA ALA A 88 -20.58 0.54 -2.43
C ALA A 88 -19.47 0.77 -3.47
N THR A 89 -18.37 0.02 -3.36
CA THR A 89 -17.27 0.07 -4.33
C THR A 89 -17.71 -0.38 -5.71
N ASP A 90 -18.45 -1.50 -5.81
CA ASP A 90 -18.96 -2.02 -7.08
C ASP A 90 -19.95 -1.04 -7.73
N LYS A 91 -20.80 -0.41 -6.94
CA LYS A 91 -21.74 0.61 -7.44
C LYS A 91 -20.98 1.81 -8.02
N ASP A 92 -19.94 2.29 -7.34
CA ASP A 92 -19.10 3.39 -7.84
C ASP A 92 -18.39 2.97 -9.12
N TYR A 93 -17.72 1.82 -9.09
CA TYR A 93 -17.00 1.29 -10.25
C TYR A 93 -17.93 1.14 -11.45
N ASN A 94 -19.10 0.51 -11.27
CA ASN A 94 -20.03 0.29 -12.37
C ASN A 94 -20.61 1.59 -12.94
N LYS A 95 -20.86 2.58 -12.07
CA LYS A 95 -21.36 3.89 -12.51
C LYS A 95 -20.38 4.62 -13.42
N TYR A 96 -19.07 4.45 -13.20
CA TYR A 96 -18.04 5.20 -13.91
C TYR A 96 -17.27 4.37 -14.96
N TYR A 97 -17.34 3.03 -14.92
CA TYR A 97 -16.44 2.14 -15.67
C TYR A 97 -17.04 0.84 -16.23
N ALA A 98 -18.30 0.48 -15.98
CA ALA A 98 -18.85 -0.81 -16.48
C ALA A 98 -19.15 -0.85 -18.00
N GLU A 99 -18.98 0.27 -18.72
CA GLU A 99 -19.22 0.36 -20.17
C GLU A 99 -17.93 0.48 -21.01
N GLU A 100 -16.75 0.23 -20.44
CA GLU A 100 -15.48 0.09 -21.21
C GLU A 100 -15.23 -1.33 -21.73
#